data_AF-A0A7V5PFV4-F1
#
_entry.id   AF-A0A7V5PFV4-F1
#
_cell.length_a   1.000
_cell.length_b   1.000
_cell.length_c   1.000
_cell.angle_alpha   90.00
_cell.angle_beta   90.00
_cell.angle_gamma   90.00
#
_symmetry.space_group_name_H-M   'P 1'
#
loop_
_entity.id
_entity.type
_entity.pdbx_description
1 polymer ?
#
loop_
_entity_poly.entity_id
_entity_poly.type
_entity_poly.pdbx_seq_one_letter_code
_entity_poly.pdbx_strand_id
1 'polypeptide(L)'
;RPHHFLSLTKEGRSAIFSTTGNEDCHIILRGGRQPNYDAESVNRAAEQLQKAGLEPRLMIDCSHANSQKQPERQVLVAEDVADQIAAGDDRIFGVMLESHLVAGRQDCVSGREGLVYGQSITDACIGWDQTEPLLYELAEAVRQRREKA
;
A
#
# COMPACT_ATOMS: atom_id res chain seq x y z
N ARG A 1 -11.12 -16.80 10.46
CA ARG A 1 -11.98 -17.55 11.42
C ARG A 1 -13.39 -16.96 11.40
N PRO A 2 -14.44 -17.75 11.67
CA PRO A 2 -15.79 -17.25 11.87
C PRO A 2 -15.91 -16.31 13.08
N HIS A 3 -16.73 -15.27 12.97
CA HIS A 3 -17.03 -14.33 14.05
C HIS A 3 -18.51 -13.96 14.08
N HIS A 4 -19.02 -13.63 15.27
CA HIS A 4 -20.32 -13.00 15.47
C HIS A 4 -20.15 -11.58 16.03
N PHE A 5 -20.91 -10.62 15.50
CA PHE A 5 -20.88 -9.22 15.95
C PHE A 5 -22.19 -8.49 15.64
N LEU A 6 -22.42 -7.35 16.29
CA LEU A 6 -23.58 -6.49 16.05
C LEU A 6 -23.30 -5.52 14.90
N SER A 7 -24.24 -5.40 13.96
CA SER A 7 -24.16 -4.45 12.85
C SER A 7 -25.56 -4.11 12.30
N LEU A 8 -25.63 -3.43 11.15
CA LEU A 8 -26.88 -3.04 10.50
C LEU A 8 -27.15 -3.91 9.27
N THR A 9 -28.41 -4.32 9.08
CA THR A 9 -28.90 -4.89 7.81
C THR A 9 -28.94 -3.81 6.72
N LYS A 10 -29.11 -4.23 5.47
CA LYS A 10 -29.22 -3.31 4.32
C LYS A 10 -30.44 -2.37 4.43
N GLU A 11 -31.45 -2.76 5.17
CA GLU A 11 -32.65 -1.97 5.48
C GLU A 11 -32.45 -1.03 6.69
N GLY A 12 -31.22 -0.93 7.21
CA GLY A 12 -30.87 -0.04 8.32
C GLY A 12 -31.31 -0.53 9.69
N ARG A 13 -31.54 -1.83 9.87
CA ARG A 13 -31.98 -2.42 11.14
C ARG A 13 -30.82 -3.05 11.88
N SER A 14 -30.78 -2.91 13.21
CA SER A 14 -29.77 -3.61 14.03
C SER A 14 -29.97 -5.13 14.01
N ALA A 15 -28.89 -5.88 13.84
CA ALA A 15 -28.87 -7.34 13.83
C ALA A 15 -27.51 -7.91 14.30
N ILE A 16 -27.52 -9.20 14.66
CA ILE A 16 -26.29 -9.97 14.90
C ILE A 16 -25.90 -10.67 13.60
N PHE A 17 -24.67 -10.47 13.16
CA PHE A 17 -24.09 -11.08 11.98
C PHE A 17 -23.22 -12.26 12.36
N SER A 18 -23.16 -13.27 11.48
CA SER A 18 -22.18 -14.35 11.52
C SER A 18 -21.38 -14.31 10.22
N THR A 19 -20.07 -14.43 10.33
CA THR A 19 -19.15 -14.48 9.17
C THR A 19 -18.49 -15.85 9.10
N THR A 20 -18.09 -16.26 7.90
CA THR A 20 -17.34 -17.50 7.67
C THR A 20 -15.85 -17.36 7.97
N GLY A 21 -15.38 -16.12 8.12
CA GLY A 21 -13.96 -15.77 8.10
C GLY A 21 -13.46 -15.48 6.68
N ASN A 22 -12.35 -14.75 6.61
CA ASN A 22 -11.64 -14.43 5.38
C ASN A 22 -10.23 -15.01 5.45
N GLU A 23 -9.86 -15.85 4.48
CA GLU A 23 -8.53 -16.47 4.37
C GLU A 23 -7.60 -15.65 3.49
N ASP A 24 -8.14 -14.72 2.68
CA ASP A 24 -7.40 -13.86 1.76
C ASP A 24 -6.89 -12.58 2.45
N CYS A 25 -6.45 -12.70 3.70
CA CYS A 25 -5.88 -11.61 4.48
C CYS A 25 -4.35 -11.58 4.31
N HIS A 26 -3.78 -10.39 4.35
CA HIS A 26 -2.33 -10.16 4.28
C HIS A 26 -1.97 -8.94 5.13
N ILE A 27 -0.67 -8.73 5.36
CA ILE A 27 -0.20 -7.52 6.04
C ILE A 27 0.27 -6.47 5.05
N ILE A 28 0.20 -5.22 5.49
CA ILE A 28 0.72 -4.06 4.76
C ILE A 28 1.86 -3.45 5.59
N LEU A 29 3.07 -3.43 5.03
CA LEU A 29 4.21 -2.72 5.61
C LEU A 29 4.11 -1.26 5.21
N ARG A 30 3.74 -0.40 6.17
CA ARG A 30 3.45 1.03 5.95
C ARG A 30 4.27 1.99 6.79
N GLY A 31 5.41 1.53 7.29
CA GLY A 31 6.28 2.22 8.22
C GLY A 31 5.73 2.25 9.65
N GLY A 32 6.49 2.94 10.51
CA GLY A 32 6.14 3.21 11.90
C GLY A 32 6.93 4.41 12.39
N ARG A 33 7.73 4.24 13.45
CA ARG A 33 8.73 5.26 13.83
C ARG A 33 9.83 5.41 12.78
N GLN A 34 10.13 4.34 12.08
CA GLN A 34 11.05 4.29 10.94
C GLN A 34 10.31 3.64 9.76
N PRO A 35 10.72 3.92 8.52
CA PRO A 35 10.31 3.14 7.36
C PRO A 35 10.62 1.65 7.55
N ASN A 36 9.86 0.78 6.87
CA ASN A 36 9.99 -0.67 6.94
C ASN A 36 9.73 -1.38 5.59
N TYR A 37 10.11 -0.73 4.49
CA TYR A 37 10.00 -1.27 3.12
C TYR A 37 11.25 -2.02 2.65
N ASP A 38 12.38 -1.78 3.33
CA ASP A 38 13.68 -2.35 2.98
C ASP A 38 13.71 -3.88 3.13
N ALA A 39 14.66 -4.53 2.46
CA ALA A 39 14.79 -5.99 2.45
C ALA A 39 14.94 -6.61 3.86
N GLU A 40 15.60 -5.94 4.81
CA GLU A 40 15.72 -6.44 6.19
C GLU A 40 14.35 -6.46 6.88
N SER A 41 13.59 -5.37 6.73
CA SER A 41 12.23 -5.27 7.24
C SER A 41 11.28 -6.30 6.61
N VAL A 42 11.37 -6.52 5.30
CA VAL A 42 10.61 -7.55 4.56
C VAL A 42 10.95 -8.95 5.08
N ASN A 43 12.25 -9.27 5.25
CA ASN A 43 12.70 -10.55 5.80
C ASN A 43 12.15 -10.78 7.21
N ARG A 44 12.28 -9.79 8.09
CA ARG A 44 11.78 -9.87 9.46
C ARG A 44 10.27 -10.09 9.51
N ALA A 45 9.51 -9.42 8.64
CA ALA A 45 8.07 -9.59 8.56
C ALA A 45 7.69 -10.98 8.06
N ALA A 46 8.36 -11.48 7.02
CA ALA A 46 8.15 -12.82 6.48
C ALA A 46 8.42 -13.92 7.53
N GLU A 47 9.52 -13.80 8.28
CA GLU A 47 9.82 -14.74 9.38
C GLU A 47 8.74 -14.74 10.47
N GLN A 48 8.19 -13.58 10.81
CA GLN A 48 7.13 -13.49 11.82
C GLN A 48 5.84 -14.14 11.33
N LEU A 49 5.47 -13.94 10.05
CA LEU A 49 4.32 -14.60 9.44
C LEU A 49 4.49 -16.12 9.45
N GLN A 50 5.66 -16.61 9.03
CA GLN A 50 5.97 -18.04 9.04
C GLN A 50 5.90 -18.63 10.45
N LYS A 51 6.49 -17.95 11.45
CA LYS A 51 6.40 -18.37 12.88
C LYS A 51 4.96 -18.40 13.39
N ALA A 52 4.08 -17.56 12.85
CA ALA A 52 2.65 -17.55 13.15
C ALA A 52 1.84 -18.57 12.34
N GLY A 53 2.48 -19.35 11.45
CA GLY A 53 1.79 -20.29 10.57
C GLY A 53 0.99 -19.62 9.45
N LEU A 54 1.38 -18.41 9.06
CA LEU A 54 0.76 -17.62 7.99
C LEU A 54 1.68 -17.58 6.77
N GLU A 55 1.07 -17.48 5.60
CA GLU A 55 1.79 -17.34 4.33
C GLU A 55 2.51 -15.97 4.27
N PRO A 56 3.81 -15.92 3.95
CA PRO A 56 4.61 -14.69 3.96
C PRO A 56 4.34 -13.82 2.74
N ARG A 57 3.10 -13.37 2.56
CA ARG A 57 2.68 -12.47 1.46
C ARG A 57 2.49 -11.05 1.98
N LEU A 58 3.26 -10.14 1.41
CA LEU A 58 3.44 -8.78 1.89
C LEU A 58 3.01 -7.77 0.81
N MET A 59 2.26 -6.77 1.23
CA MET A 59 2.07 -5.54 0.44
C MET A 59 2.91 -4.42 1.08
N ILE A 60 3.57 -3.61 0.26
CA ILE A 60 4.35 -2.45 0.73
C ILE A 60 3.59 -1.17 0.41
N ASP A 61 3.30 -0.37 1.42
CA ASP A 61 2.78 0.99 1.25
C ASP A 61 3.96 1.95 1.07
N CYS A 62 4.08 2.57 -0.10
CA CYS A 62 5.17 3.49 -0.39
C CYS A 62 4.98 4.86 0.25
N SER A 63 3.76 5.19 0.70
CA SER A 63 3.40 6.49 1.29
C SER A 63 3.57 6.49 2.82
N HIS A 64 2.80 7.33 3.50
CA HIS A 64 2.68 7.42 4.95
C HIS A 64 4.02 7.43 5.69
N ALA A 65 4.26 6.49 6.61
CA ALA A 65 5.48 6.49 7.41
C ALA A 65 6.69 5.94 6.63
N ASN A 66 6.47 5.19 5.54
CA ASN A 66 7.55 4.75 4.66
C ASN A 66 8.10 5.91 3.83
N SER A 67 7.25 6.81 3.37
CA SER A 67 7.65 8.07 2.73
C SER A 67 8.08 9.16 3.72
N GLN A 68 8.02 8.90 5.03
CA GLN A 68 8.17 9.92 6.07
C GLN A 68 7.25 11.14 5.85
N LYS A 69 6.04 10.87 5.33
CA LYS A 69 5.01 11.85 4.95
C LYS A 69 5.47 12.88 3.90
N GLN A 70 6.45 12.52 3.07
CA GLN A 70 6.93 13.30 1.95
C GLN A 70 6.53 12.58 0.64
N PRO A 71 5.51 13.05 -0.09
CA PRO A 71 4.95 12.31 -1.23
C PRO A 71 6.00 11.95 -2.29
N GLU A 72 6.95 12.83 -2.55
CA GLU A 72 8.05 12.60 -3.49
C GLU A 72 8.93 11.41 -3.13
N ARG A 73 9.00 11.03 -1.85
CA ARG A 73 9.77 9.86 -1.41
C ARG A 73 9.07 8.55 -1.71
N GLN A 74 7.79 8.55 -2.10
CA GLN A 74 7.11 7.34 -2.58
C GLN A 74 7.86 6.72 -3.77
N VAL A 75 8.48 7.54 -4.62
CA VAL A 75 9.29 7.08 -5.76
C VAL A 75 10.47 6.26 -5.26
N LEU A 76 11.26 6.80 -4.34
CA LEU A 76 12.41 6.11 -3.75
C LEU A 76 12.04 4.79 -3.06
N VAL A 77 10.88 4.77 -2.38
CA VAL A 77 10.38 3.54 -1.75
C VAL A 77 9.99 2.50 -2.80
N ALA A 78 9.32 2.93 -3.87
CA ALA A 78 8.90 2.04 -4.94
C ALA A 78 10.07 1.54 -5.79
N GLU A 79 11.10 2.35 -6.01
CA GLU A 79 12.38 1.96 -6.65
C GLU A 79 13.06 0.84 -5.85
N ASP A 80 13.22 1.00 -4.53
CA ASP A 80 13.81 -0.03 -3.65
C ASP A 80 12.99 -1.34 -3.68
N VAL A 81 11.66 -1.23 -3.65
CA VAL A 81 10.77 -2.40 -3.76
C VAL A 81 10.85 -3.04 -5.16
N ALA A 82 10.99 -2.24 -6.23
CA ALA A 82 11.18 -2.72 -7.58
C ALA A 82 12.47 -3.53 -7.70
N ASP A 83 13.57 -3.05 -7.10
CA ASP A 83 14.85 -3.78 -7.04
C ASP A 83 14.70 -5.12 -6.31
N GLN A 84 14.00 -5.16 -5.17
CA GLN A 84 13.74 -6.41 -4.45
C GLN A 84 12.93 -7.40 -5.29
N ILE A 85 11.88 -6.92 -5.98
CA ILE A 85 11.07 -7.75 -6.88
C ILE A 85 11.93 -8.28 -8.03
N ALA A 86 12.69 -7.41 -8.71
CA ALA A 86 13.57 -7.78 -9.82
C ALA A 86 14.67 -8.76 -9.42
N ALA A 87 15.13 -8.68 -8.16
CA ALA A 87 16.11 -9.60 -7.57
C ALA A 87 15.55 -11.00 -7.30
N GLY A 88 14.22 -11.19 -7.34
CA GLY A 88 13.60 -12.49 -7.18
C GLY A 88 12.67 -12.62 -5.99
N ASP A 89 12.42 -11.55 -5.21
CA ASP A 89 11.54 -11.64 -4.04
C ASP A 89 10.08 -11.91 -4.49
N ASP A 90 9.57 -13.09 -4.16
CA ASP A 90 8.23 -13.56 -4.48
C ASP A 90 7.21 -13.27 -3.35
N ARG A 91 7.70 -12.87 -2.17
CA ARG A 91 6.88 -12.56 -0.99
C ARG A 91 6.17 -11.22 -1.14
N ILE A 92 6.78 -10.28 -1.87
CA ILE A 92 6.16 -8.99 -2.21
C ILE A 92 5.18 -9.20 -3.36
N PHE A 93 3.88 -9.18 -3.04
CA PHE A 93 2.83 -9.41 -4.03
C PHE A 93 2.20 -8.12 -4.56
N GLY A 94 2.41 -6.98 -3.88
CA GLY A 94 1.83 -5.71 -4.29
C GLY A 94 2.44 -4.50 -3.60
N VAL A 95 2.18 -3.34 -4.17
CA VAL A 95 2.52 -2.03 -3.62
C VAL A 95 1.28 -1.16 -3.53
N MET A 96 1.28 -0.20 -2.60
CA MET A 96 0.26 0.85 -2.48
C MET A 96 0.91 2.22 -2.70
N LEU A 97 0.32 3.02 -3.58
CA LEU A 97 0.77 4.36 -3.94
C LEU A 97 -0.37 5.36 -3.72
N GLU A 98 -0.04 6.54 -3.18
CA GLU A 98 -0.95 7.68 -3.13
C GLU A 98 -0.60 8.66 -4.25
N SER A 99 -1.38 8.58 -5.34
CA SER A 99 -1.20 9.30 -6.58
C SER A 99 -2.46 10.07 -6.95
N HIS A 100 -2.29 11.26 -7.52
CA HIS A 100 -3.39 12.04 -8.08
C HIS A 100 -2.93 12.76 -9.37
N LEU A 101 -3.89 13.33 -10.12
CA LEU A 101 -3.59 14.11 -11.33
C LEU A 101 -2.58 15.25 -11.05
N VAL A 102 -2.75 15.96 -9.94
CA VAL A 102 -1.89 17.05 -9.47
C VAL A 102 -1.25 16.64 -8.15
N ALA A 103 0.08 16.80 -8.08
CA ALA A 103 0.86 16.47 -6.89
C ALA A 103 0.51 17.33 -5.67
N GLY A 104 0.89 16.86 -4.48
CA GLY A 104 0.71 17.56 -3.22
C GLY A 104 -0.68 17.39 -2.63
N ARG A 105 -1.06 18.32 -1.75
CA ARG A 105 -2.39 18.43 -1.14
C ARG A 105 -2.84 19.88 -1.08
N GLN A 106 -4.13 20.08 -0.87
CA GLN A 106 -4.78 21.37 -0.63
C GLN A 106 -5.73 21.28 0.58
N ASP A 107 -6.05 22.41 1.19
CA ASP A 107 -7.01 22.50 2.30
C ASP A 107 -8.42 22.79 1.80
N CYS A 108 -9.41 22.07 2.32
CA CYS A 108 -10.83 22.31 2.04
C CYS A 108 -11.45 23.20 3.12
N VAL A 109 -11.19 24.51 3.06
CA VAL A 109 -11.59 25.45 4.13
C VAL A 109 -13.04 25.91 4.00
N SER A 110 -13.54 26.10 2.76
CA SER A 110 -14.85 26.71 2.48
C SER A 110 -15.70 25.88 1.50
N GLY A 111 -15.58 24.56 1.57
CA GLY A 111 -16.23 23.66 0.62
C GLY A 111 -15.50 23.60 -0.72
N ARG A 112 -16.24 23.36 -1.81
CA ARG A 112 -15.66 22.99 -3.11
C ARG A 112 -15.06 24.18 -3.90
N GLU A 113 -15.50 25.40 -3.63
CA GLU A 113 -15.07 26.57 -4.39
C GLU A 113 -13.56 26.84 -4.19
N GLY A 114 -12.86 27.10 -5.30
CA GLY A 114 -11.42 27.39 -5.29
C GLY A 114 -10.50 26.17 -5.20
N LEU A 115 -11.03 24.94 -5.09
CA LEU A 115 -10.19 23.74 -5.10
C LEU A 115 -9.62 23.47 -6.50
N VAL A 116 -8.32 23.15 -6.53
CA VAL A 116 -7.65 22.66 -7.72
C VAL A 116 -8.22 21.30 -8.08
N TYR A 117 -8.73 21.19 -9.30
CA TYR A 117 -9.22 19.91 -9.81
C TYR A 117 -8.08 18.90 -9.84
N GLY A 118 -8.33 17.72 -9.26
CA GLY A 118 -7.35 16.64 -9.31
C GLY A 118 -6.19 16.77 -8.32
N GLN A 119 -6.31 17.57 -7.26
CA GLN A 119 -5.35 17.62 -6.16
C GLN A 119 -6.01 17.13 -4.86
N SER A 120 -5.29 16.30 -4.09
CA SER A 120 -5.80 15.69 -2.85
C SER A 120 -6.17 16.73 -1.78
N ILE A 121 -7.24 16.48 -1.01
CA ILE A 121 -7.61 17.28 0.17
C ILE A 121 -7.17 16.63 1.50
N THR A 122 -6.65 15.41 1.44
CA THR A 122 -6.17 14.63 2.60
C THR A 122 -4.64 14.59 2.57
N ASP A 123 -4.04 13.40 2.56
CA ASP A 123 -2.59 13.24 2.44
C ASP A 123 -2.10 13.70 1.07
N ALA A 124 -0.86 14.18 1.03
CA ALA A 124 -0.25 14.65 -0.20
C ALA A 124 0.09 13.47 -1.12
N CYS A 125 -0.17 13.63 -2.42
CA CYS A 125 0.07 12.59 -3.42
C CYS A 125 1.24 12.93 -4.34
N ILE A 126 1.82 11.93 -4.98
CA ILE A 126 2.60 12.16 -6.21
C ILE A 126 1.67 12.57 -7.36
N GLY A 127 2.21 13.33 -8.31
CA GLY A 127 1.49 13.74 -9.51
C GLY A 127 1.59 12.72 -10.64
N TRP A 128 0.80 12.92 -11.70
CA TRP A 128 0.77 12.00 -12.85
C TRP A 128 2.15 11.82 -13.50
N ASP A 129 2.94 12.90 -13.60
CA ASP A 129 4.30 12.89 -14.18
C ASP A 129 5.26 11.96 -13.43
N GLN A 130 4.98 11.65 -12.16
CA GLN A 130 5.75 10.67 -11.37
C GLN A 130 5.10 9.29 -11.41
N THR A 131 3.76 9.23 -11.41
CA THR A 131 3.01 7.98 -11.39
C THR A 131 3.24 7.13 -12.63
N GLU A 132 3.15 7.72 -13.83
CA GLU A 132 3.32 6.98 -15.08
C GLU A 132 4.68 6.26 -15.18
N PRO A 133 5.84 6.94 -15.05
CA PRO A 133 7.13 6.26 -15.11
C PRO A 133 7.31 5.23 -13.99
N LEU A 134 6.83 5.51 -12.78
CA LEU A 134 6.92 4.59 -11.64
C LEU A 134 6.16 3.29 -11.88
N LEU A 135 4.97 3.36 -12.52
CA LEU A 135 4.23 2.16 -12.91
C LEU A 135 4.97 1.33 -13.97
N TYR A 136 5.65 1.99 -14.92
CA TYR A 136 6.47 1.29 -15.91
C TYR A 136 7.68 0.59 -15.29
N GLU A 137 8.32 1.23 -14.33
CA GLU A 137 9.44 0.66 -13.58
C GLU A 137 9.02 -0.58 -12.78
N LEU A 138 7.94 -0.49 -12.01
CA LEU A 138 7.39 -1.63 -11.27
C LEU A 138 6.99 -2.78 -12.22
N ALA A 139 6.41 -2.45 -13.38
CA ALA A 139 6.09 -3.44 -14.39
C ALA A 139 7.35 -4.13 -14.94
N GLU A 140 8.44 -3.40 -15.12
CA GLU A 140 9.71 -3.93 -15.59
C GLU A 140 10.37 -4.85 -14.55
N ALA A 141 10.38 -4.46 -13.28
CA ALA A 141 10.85 -5.33 -12.19
C ALA A 141 10.11 -6.67 -12.17
N VAL A 142 8.78 -6.64 -12.37
CA VAL A 142 7.97 -7.87 -12.46
C VAL A 142 8.34 -8.71 -13.69
N ARG A 143 8.65 -8.11 -14.85
CA ARG A 143 9.12 -8.85 -16.04
C ARG A 143 10.45 -9.52 -15.76
N GLN A 144 11.43 -8.79 -15.22
CA GLN A 144 12.75 -9.33 -14.89
C GLN A 144 12.67 -10.50 -13.91
N ARG A 145 11.81 -10.41 -12.89
CA ARG A 145 11.57 -11.54 -11.97
C ARG A 145 11.04 -12.78 -12.70
N ARG A 146 10.11 -12.59 -13.64
CA ARG A 146 9.50 -13.69 -14.41
C ARG A 146 10.47 -14.35 -15.38
N GLU A 147 11.44 -13.62 -15.90
CA GLU A 147 12.48 -14.19 -16.78
C GLU A 147 13.49 -15.08 -16.04
N LYS A 148 13.64 -14.86 -14.73
CA LYS A 148 14.52 -15.65 -13.85
C LYS A 148 13.86 -16.89 -13.24
N ALA A 149 12.52 -16.98 -13.31
CA ALA A 149 11.71 -18.08 -12.78
C ALA A 149 11.60 -19.23 -13.78
#